data_AF-A0A9D0LB24-F1
#
_entry.id   AF-A0A9D0LB24-F1
#
_cell.length_a   1.000
_cell.length_b   1.000
_cell.length_c   1.000
_cell.angle_alpha   90.00
_cell.angle_beta   90.00
_cell.angle_gamma   90.00
#
_symmetry.space_group_name_H-M   'P 1'
#
loop_
_entity.id
_entity.type
_entity.pdbx_description
1 polymer ?
#
loop_
_entity_poly.entity_id
_entity_poly.type
_entity_poly.pdbx_seq_one_letter_code
_entity_poly.pdbx_strand_id
1 'polypeptide(L)'
;VALVPPIATAGIGLGWGDFVMLYQAFLLFLTNLVGIIFAASVLFFIQGFSPMKRAKKGLFYTLVISLLITIPLFDSFVTMVQNAKIISSLENTTFRVESKEITLQNVSLTRDHKTEVIKCELLLNKTLSNQEIRKLKAKIEEKLGKKVKLEALMRMRF
;
A
#
# COMPACT_ATOMS: atom_id res chain seq x y z
N VAL A 1 -22.31 3.58 3.53
CA VAL A 1 -22.52 2.79 4.76
C VAL A 1 -22.43 1.32 4.38
N ALA A 2 -21.62 0.51 5.07
CA ALA A 2 -21.61 -0.93 4.86
C ALA A 2 -22.98 -1.49 5.29
N LEU A 3 -23.65 -2.23 4.41
CA LEU A 3 -25.00 -2.75 4.65
C LEU A 3 -25.02 -3.83 5.76
N VAL A 4 -23.87 -4.44 6.04
CA VAL A 4 -23.71 -5.56 6.98
C VAL A 4 -22.54 -5.24 7.93
N PRO A 5 -22.68 -5.47 9.25
CA PRO A 5 -21.60 -5.22 10.22
C PRO A 5 -20.31 -6.00 9.89
N PRO A 6 -19.11 -5.44 10.06
CA PRO A 6 -17.85 -6.10 9.71
C PRO A 6 -17.63 -7.46 10.40
N ILE A 7 -18.14 -7.62 11.63
CA ILE A 7 -18.09 -8.92 12.33
C ILE A 7 -18.97 -9.99 11.67
N ALA A 8 -20.12 -9.59 11.12
CA ALA A 8 -20.99 -10.50 10.35
C ALA A 8 -20.35 -10.82 8.98
N THR A 9 -19.72 -9.84 8.33
CA THR A 9 -18.91 -10.05 7.12
C THR A 9 -17.73 -11.01 7.37
N ALA A 10 -17.06 -10.90 8.52
CA ALA A 10 -16.03 -11.85 8.92
C ALA A 10 -16.59 -13.28 9.10
N GLY A 11 -17.76 -13.41 9.72
CA GLY A 11 -18.45 -14.70 9.87
C GLY A 11 -18.86 -15.33 8.53
N ILE A 12 -19.29 -14.53 7.56
CA ILE A 12 -19.57 -14.99 6.19
C ILE A 12 -18.29 -15.50 5.52
N GLY A 13 -17.18 -14.76 5.65
CA GLY A 13 -15.87 -15.20 5.14
C GLY A 13 -15.42 -16.53 5.74
N LEU A 14 -15.67 -16.74 7.04
CA LEU A 14 -15.41 -18.02 7.70
C LEU A 14 -16.25 -19.16 7.11
N GLY A 15 -17.56 -18.91 6.89
CA GLY A 15 -18.49 -19.91 6.34
C GLY A 15 -18.20 -20.29 4.88
N TRP A 16 -17.60 -19.39 4.11
CA TRP A 16 -17.19 -19.64 2.72
C TRP A 16 -15.73 -20.11 2.57
N GLY A 17 -14.97 -20.21 3.67
CA GLY A 17 -13.54 -20.54 3.62
C GLY A 17 -12.67 -19.44 2.99
N ASP A 18 -13.21 -18.24 2.81
CA ASP A 18 -12.47 -17.07 2.32
C ASP A 18 -11.73 -16.39 3.48
N PHE A 19 -10.53 -16.89 3.74
CA PHE A 19 -9.65 -16.39 4.80
C PHE A 19 -9.24 -14.92 4.59
N VAL A 20 -9.20 -14.44 3.34
CA VAL A 20 -8.83 -13.06 3.04
C VAL A 20 -9.96 -12.12 3.44
N MET A 21 -11.20 -12.43 3.05
CA MET A 21 -12.39 -11.69 3.46
C MET A 21 -12.58 -11.70 4.98
N LEU A 22 -12.40 -12.87 5.60
CA LEU A 22 -12.43 -13.01 7.07
C LEU A 22 -11.44 -12.06 7.73
N TYR A 23 -10.17 -12.11 7.32
CA TYR A 23 -9.11 -11.33 7.95
C TYR A 23 -9.34 -9.83 7.80
N GLN A 24 -9.70 -9.37 6.61
CA GLN A 24 -9.94 -7.94 6.35
C GLN A 24 -11.14 -7.41 7.14
N ALA A 25 -12.26 -8.12 7.13
CA ALA A 25 -13.46 -7.70 7.84
C ALA A 25 -13.27 -7.76 9.37
N PHE A 26 -12.56 -8.77 9.87
CA PHE A 26 -12.22 -8.91 11.27
C PHE A 26 -11.26 -7.81 11.76
N LEU A 27 -10.25 -7.46 10.97
CA LEU A 27 -9.31 -6.39 11.30
C LEU A 27 -10.02 -5.02 11.37
N LEU A 28 -10.95 -4.77 10.45
CA LEU A 28 -11.76 -3.54 10.46
C LEU A 28 -12.67 -3.48 11.69
N PHE A 29 -13.32 -4.60 12.05
CA PHE A 29 -14.08 -4.72 13.30
C PHE A 29 -13.19 -4.41 14.52
N LEU A 30 -12.02 -5.04 14.60
CA LEU A 30 -11.12 -4.90 15.73
C LEU A 30 -10.61 -3.46 15.89
N THR A 31 -10.25 -2.82 14.79
CA THR A 31 -9.79 -1.42 14.79
C THR A 31 -10.87 -0.48 15.30
N ASN A 32 -12.11 -0.64 14.81
CA ASN A 32 -13.24 0.16 15.28
C ASN A 32 -13.56 -0.10 16.76
N LEU A 33 -13.49 -1.36 17.21
CA LEU A 33 -13.71 -1.73 18.61
C LEU A 33 -12.66 -1.09 19.53
N VAL A 34 -11.39 -1.16 19.14
CA VAL A 34 -10.29 -0.53 19.90
C VAL A 34 -10.49 0.98 19.97
N GLY A 35 -10.90 1.62 18.88
CA GLY A 35 -11.22 3.05 18.84
C GLY A 35 -12.32 3.43 19.84
N ILE A 36 -13.41 2.66 19.88
CA ILE A 36 -14.52 2.87 20.82
C ILE A 36 -14.05 2.68 22.27
N ILE A 37 -13.32 1.59 22.57
CA ILE A 37 -12.80 1.32 23.91
C ILE A 37 -11.84 2.43 24.36
N PHE A 38 -10.98 2.90 23.45
CA PHE A 38 -10.06 4.00 23.73
C PHE A 38 -10.80 5.30 24.04
N ALA A 39 -11.75 5.70 23.18
CA ALA A 39 -12.55 6.90 23.38
C ALA A 39 -13.35 6.82 24.69
N ALA A 40 -13.98 5.68 24.99
CA ALA A 40 -14.69 5.44 26.24
C ALA A 40 -13.74 5.52 27.45
N SER A 41 -12.53 4.97 27.34
CA SER A 41 -11.53 5.04 28.41
C SER A 41 -11.07 6.46 28.70
N VAL A 42 -10.85 7.27 27.66
CA VAL A 42 -10.52 8.70 27.79
C VAL A 42 -11.69 9.45 28.42
N LEU A 43 -12.92 9.20 27.96
CA LEU A 43 -14.11 9.87 28.49
C LEU A 43 -14.34 9.54 29.97
N PHE A 44 -14.21 8.27 30.37
CA PHE A 44 -14.31 7.85 31.77
C PHE A 44 -13.16 8.36 32.63
N PHE A 45 -11.98 8.55 32.05
CA PHE A 45 -10.86 9.21 32.73
C PHE A 45 -11.18 10.69 32.99
N ILE A 46 -11.67 11.43 32.00
CA ILE A 46 -12.05 12.84 32.13
C ILE A 46 -13.19 13.04 33.13
N GLN A 47 -14.21 12.18 33.08
CA GLN A 47 -15.38 12.25 33.97
C GLN A 47 -15.10 11.82 35.42
N GLY A 48 -13.88 11.34 35.74
CA GLY A 48 -13.54 10.92 37.10
C GLY A 48 -14.22 9.64 37.58
N PHE A 49 -14.95 8.92 36.72
CA PHE A 49 -15.60 7.64 37.02
C PHE A 49 -14.62 6.45 37.16
N SER A 50 -13.32 6.71 37.06
CA SER A 50 -12.32 5.65 37.02
C SER A 50 -11.81 5.26 38.41
N PRO A 51 -11.95 3.98 38.84
CA PRO A 51 -11.21 3.49 39.99
C PRO A 51 -9.72 3.52 39.62
N MET A 52 -8.98 4.49 40.18
CA MET A 52 -7.59 4.88 39.87
C MET A 52 -6.57 3.72 39.81
N LYS A 53 -6.92 2.53 40.33
CA LYS A 53 -6.09 1.31 40.28
C LYS A 53 -6.29 0.47 38.99
N ARG A 54 -7.44 0.52 38.30
CA ARG A 54 -7.68 -0.21 37.03
C ARG A 54 -7.31 0.60 35.79
N ALA A 55 -7.49 1.93 35.79
CA ALA A 55 -7.12 2.80 34.67
C ALA A 55 -5.62 2.78 34.32
N LYS A 56 -4.73 2.69 35.33
CA LYS A 56 -3.28 2.61 35.11
C LYS A 56 -2.89 1.37 34.29
N LYS A 57 -3.54 0.23 34.54
CA LYS A 57 -3.32 -1.00 33.78
C LYS A 57 -3.87 -0.87 32.36
N GLY A 58 -5.08 -0.33 32.20
CA GLY A 58 -5.68 -0.09 30.88
C GLY A 58 -4.81 0.81 30.00
N LEU A 59 -4.36 1.95 30.55
CA LEU A 59 -3.47 2.88 29.85
C LEU A 59 -2.14 2.23 29.47
N PHE A 60 -1.54 1.45 30.38
CA PHE A 60 -0.31 0.71 30.10
C PHE A 60 -0.49 -0.30 28.95
N TYR A 61 -1.57 -1.09 28.96
CA TYR A 61 -1.84 -2.03 27.88
C TYR A 61 -2.10 -1.34 26.54
N THR A 62 -2.86 -0.24 26.52
CA THR A 62 -3.09 0.55 25.30
C THR A 62 -1.77 1.09 24.73
N LEU A 63 -0.89 1.60 25.59
CA LEU A 63 0.40 2.15 25.18
C LEU A 63 1.32 1.05 24.62
N VAL A 64 1.38 -0.10 25.29
CA VAL A 64 2.15 -1.27 24.81
C VAL A 64 1.63 -1.76 23.46
N ILE A 65 0.31 -1.91 23.31
CA ILE A 65 -0.30 -2.35 22.04
C ILE A 65 -0.03 -1.33 20.92
N SER A 66 -0.14 -0.03 21.22
CA SER A 66 0.17 1.03 20.25
C SER A 66 1.64 1.00 19.80
N LEU A 67 2.57 0.80 20.74
CA LEU A 67 4.00 0.65 20.41
C LEU A 67 4.25 -0.57 19.52
N LEU A 68 3.56 -1.68 19.82
CA LEU A 68 3.71 -2.93 19.08
C LEU A 68 3.19 -2.81 17.64
N ILE A 69 2.08 -2.09 17.43
CA ILE A 69 1.54 -1.78 16.08
C ILE A 69 2.44 -0.80 15.31
N THR A 70 3.19 0.06 16.02
CA THR A 70 4.07 1.05 15.37
C THR A 70 5.20 0.40 14.58
N ILE A 71 5.70 -0.76 15.00
CA ILE A 71 6.80 -1.47 14.32
C ILE A 71 6.44 -1.85 12.87
N PRO A 72 5.39 -2.65 12.59
CA PRO A 72 5.02 -2.99 11.21
C PRO A 72 4.53 -1.78 10.41
N LEU A 73 3.94 -0.79 11.08
CA LEU A 73 3.50 0.44 10.44
C LEU A 73 4.69 1.28 9.97
N PHE A 74 5.77 1.33 10.76
CA PHE A 74 6.99 2.01 10.38
C PHE A 74 7.64 1.35 9.16
N ASP A 75 7.74 0.02 9.13
CA ASP A 75 8.24 -0.71 7.96
C ASP A 75 7.39 -0.48 6.69
N SER A 76 6.07 -0.50 6.86
CA SER A 76 5.11 -0.19 5.79
C SER A 76 5.29 1.24 5.29
N PHE A 77 5.50 2.20 6.20
CA PHE A 77 5.72 3.60 5.88
C PHE A 77 7.03 3.81 5.12
N VAL A 78 8.12 3.19 5.57
CA VAL A 78 9.41 3.24 4.87
C VAL A 78 9.28 2.67 3.46
N THR A 79 8.61 1.53 3.31
CA THR A 79 8.33 0.92 2.00
C THR A 79 7.49 1.83 1.11
N MET A 80 6.46 2.48 1.66
CA MET A 80 5.62 3.43 0.94
C MET A 80 6.44 4.64 0.44
N VAL A 81 7.30 5.20 1.28
CA VAL A 81 8.17 6.33 0.91
C VAL A 81 9.17 5.92 -0.17
N GLN A 82 9.75 4.72 -0.09
CA GLN A 82 10.65 4.22 -1.12
C GLN A 82 9.92 4.02 -2.47
N ASN A 83 8.71 3.45 -2.45
CA ASN A 83 7.89 3.28 -3.65
C ASN A 83 7.51 4.63 -4.26
N ALA A 84 7.14 5.61 -3.44
CA ALA A 84 6.84 6.97 -3.90
C ALA A 84 8.06 7.62 -4.57
N LYS A 85 9.25 7.49 -3.98
CA LYS A 85 10.50 7.98 -4.60
C LYS A 85 10.78 7.32 -5.94
N ILE A 86 10.54 6.01 -6.07
CA ILE A 86 10.69 5.28 -7.34
C ILE A 86 9.72 5.81 -8.39
N ILE A 87 8.43 5.95 -8.02
CA ILE A 87 7.39 6.47 -8.91
C ILE A 87 7.76 7.88 -9.38
N SER A 88 8.07 8.80 -8.45
CA SER A 88 8.47 10.16 -8.79
C SER A 88 9.78 10.26 -9.60
N SER A 89 10.69 9.27 -9.49
CA SER A 89 11.95 9.23 -10.26
C SER A 89 11.79 8.64 -11.66
N LEU A 90 10.63 8.03 -11.96
CA LEU A 90 10.30 7.42 -13.25
C LEU A 90 9.24 8.24 -13.99
N GLU A 91 8.29 8.80 -13.25
CA GLU A 91 7.24 9.65 -13.78
C GLU A 91 7.82 10.93 -14.40
N ASN A 92 7.38 11.26 -15.61
CA ASN A 92 7.87 12.39 -16.42
C ASN A 92 9.37 12.34 -16.76
N THR A 93 10.04 11.20 -16.55
CA THR A 93 11.40 11.02 -17.07
C THR A 93 11.32 10.69 -18.56
N THR A 94 11.96 11.52 -19.38
CA THR A 94 12.10 11.27 -20.82
C THR A 94 13.34 10.40 -21.08
N PHE A 95 13.12 9.18 -21.54
CA PHE A 95 14.20 8.32 -22.01
C PHE A 95 14.42 8.54 -23.51
N ARG A 96 15.66 8.87 -23.90
CA ARG A 96 16.09 8.87 -25.30
C ARG A 96 16.64 7.48 -25.66
N VAL A 97 15.98 6.82 -26.60
CA VAL A 97 16.45 5.56 -27.21
C VAL A 97 16.60 5.79 -28.71
N GLU A 98 17.87 5.77 -29.16
CA GLU A 98 18.37 5.88 -30.53
C GLU A 98 17.97 7.14 -31.34
N SER A 99 16.71 7.60 -31.30
CA SER A 99 16.21 8.91 -31.81
C SER A 99 14.76 9.21 -31.38
N LYS A 100 14.18 8.44 -30.45
CA LYS A 100 12.78 8.57 -30.00
C LYS A 100 12.73 9.02 -28.55
N GLU A 101 11.85 9.98 -28.26
CA GLU A 101 11.58 10.44 -26.90
C GLU A 101 10.43 9.63 -26.33
N ILE A 102 10.72 8.91 -25.25
CA ILE A 102 9.75 8.08 -24.53
C ILE A 102 9.55 8.73 -23.17
N THR A 103 8.36 9.25 -22.91
CA THR A 103 8.04 9.78 -21.59
C THR A 103 7.21 8.74 -20.84
N LEU A 104 7.64 8.35 -19.64
CA LEU A 104 6.82 7.50 -18.78
C LEU A 104 5.80 8.37 -18.05
N GLN A 105 4.53 8.02 -18.15
CA GLN A 105 3.44 8.57 -17.34
C GLN A 105 2.68 7.44 -16.64
N ASN A 106 1.92 7.80 -15.61
CA ASN A 106 1.09 6.86 -14.85
C ASN A 106 1.88 5.64 -14.37
N VAL A 107 3.08 5.87 -13.82
CA VAL A 107 3.93 4.80 -13.30
C VAL A 107 3.35 4.31 -11.97
N SER A 108 3.01 3.03 -11.90
CA SER A 108 2.56 2.38 -10.68
C SER A 108 3.37 1.11 -10.43
N LEU A 109 3.65 0.83 -9.17
CA LEU A 109 4.44 -0.32 -8.74
C LEU A 109 3.50 -1.30 -8.04
N THR A 110 3.31 -2.47 -8.62
CA THR A 110 2.49 -3.56 -8.06
C THR A 110 3.39 -4.75 -7.74
N ARG A 111 3.09 -5.52 -6.68
CA ARG A 111 3.83 -6.75 -6.37
C ARG A 111 3.01 -7.97 -6.82
N ASP A 112 3.53 -8.71 -7.78
CA ASP A 112 2.96 -9.98 -8.27
C ASP A 112 3.77 -11.14 -7.70
N HIS A 113 3.17 -11.88 -6.76
CA HIS A 113 3.71 -13.00 -5.98
C HIS A 113 5.07 -12.73 -5.26
N LYS A 114 6.17 -12.62 -6.00
CA LYS A 114 7.54 -12.33 -5.51
C LYS A 114 8.33 -11.36 -6.39
N THR A 115 7.73 -10.84 -7.46
CA THR A 115 8.38 -9.92 -8.40
C THR A 115 7.66 -8.59 -8.42
N GLU A 116 8.44 -7.51 -8.41
CA GLU A 116 7.89 -6.16 -8.59
C GLU A 116 7.56 -5.95 -10.07
N VAL A 117 6.32 -5.52 -10.31
CA VAL A 117 5.74 -5.21 -11.62
C VAL A 117 5.61 -3.70 -11.70
N ILE A 118 6.31 -3.10 -12.65
CA ILE A 118 6.14 -1.70 -13.01
C ILE A 118 5.10 -1.64 -14.12
N LYS A 119 3.96 -1.03 -13.80
CA LYS A 119 2.93 -0.69 -14.78
C LYS A 119 3.11 0.76 -15.17
N CYS A 120 3.25 1.07 -16.46
CA CYS A 120 3.41 2.46 -16.90
C CYS A 120 2.79 2.70 -18.27
N GLU A 121 2.37 3.93 -18.52
CA GLU A 121 2.04 4.41 -19.86
C GLU A 121 3.29 4.99 -20.52
N LEU A 122 3.62 4.46 -21.70
CA LEU A 122 4.67 4.99 -22.55
C LEU A 122 4.05 6.00 -23.50
N LEU A 123 4.39 7.27 -23.33
CA LEU A 123 4.07 8.32 -24.29
C LEU A 123 5.14 8.38 -25.37
N LEU A 124 4.69 8.14 -26.59
CA LEU A 124 5.55 7.93 -27.75
C LEU A 124 5.13 8.87 -28.87
N ASN A 125 6.12 9.40 -29.58
CA ASN A 125 5.93 10.10 -30.85
C ASN A 125 6.03 9.16 -32.07
N LYS A 126 6.56 7.93 -31.89
CA LYS A 126 6.70 6.88 -32.92
C LYS A 126 6.57 5.49 -32.31
N THR A 127 6.17 4.50 -33.11
CA THR A 127 6.05 3.10 -32.65
C THR A 127 7.40 2.54 -32.17
N LEU A 128 7.35 1.67 -31.15
CA LEU A 128 8.52 0.96 -30.63
C LEU A 128 8.52 -0.49 -31.13
N SER A 129 9.69 -0.96 -31.56
CA SER A 129 9.99 -2.36 -31.83
C SER A 129 10.21 -3.15 -30.54
N ASN A 130 9.97 -4.46 -30.57
CA ASN A 130 10.24 -5.37 -29.47
C ASN A 130 11.70 -5.30 -28.95
N GLN A 131 12.66 -4.96 -29.82
CA GLN A 131 14.05 -4.77 -29.42
C GLN A 131 14.26 -3.47 -28.62
N GLU A 132 13.56 -2.40 -28.96
CA GLU A 132 13.62 -1.10 -28.28
C GLU A 132 12.96 -1.18 -26.89
N ILE A 133 11.86 -1.94 -26.76
CA ILE A 133 11.19 -2.22 -25.47
C ILE A 133 12.13 -3.00 -24.52
N ARG A 134 12.88 -3.97 -25.05
CA ARG A 134 13.89 -4.71 -24.26
C ARG A 134 15.04 -3.80 -23.79
N LYS A 135 15.51 -2.89 -24.65
CA LYS A 135 16.53 -1.88 -24.29
C LYS A 135 16.01 -0.90 -23.22
N LEU A 136 14.75 -0.46 -23.32
CA LEU A 136 14.10 0.38 -22.32
C LEU A 136 14.00 -0.34 -20.97
N LYS A 137 13.58 -1.62 -20.98
CA LYS A 137 13.55 -2.46 -19.78
C LYS A 137 14.92 -2.54 -19.12
N ALA A 138 15.98 -2.79 -19.89
CA ALA A 138 17.34 -2.87 -19.36
C ALA A 138 17.80 -1.56 -18.70
N LYS A 139 17.52 -0.40 -19.32
CA LYS A 139 17.81 0.92 -18.72
C LYS A 139 17.04 1.17 -17.42
N ILE A 140 15.78 0.74 -17.37
CA ILE A 140 14.94 0.85 -16.16
C ILE A 140 15.52 -0.03 -15.04
N GLU A 141 15.88 -1.29 -15.35
CA GLU A 141 16.52 -2.21 -14.39
C GLU A 141 17.86 -1.68 -13.87
N GLU A 142 18.67 -1.06 -14.73
CA GLU A 142 19.94 -0.41 -14.36
C GLU A 142 19.71 0.78 -13.41
N LYS A 143 18.75 1.66 -13.72
CA LYS A 143 18.42 2.82 -12.87
C LYS A 143 17.83 2.42 -11.51
N LEU A 144 17.12 1.28 -11.46
CA LEU A 144 16.48 0.77 -10.24
C LEU A 144 17.39 -0.14 -9.41
N GLY A 145 18.47 -0.67 -9.98
CA GLY A 145 19.39 -1.60 -9.32
C GLY A 145 18.75 -2.96 -8.96
N LYS A 146 17.59 -3.31 -9.54
CA LYS A 146 16.86 -4.56 -9.28
C LYS A 146 16.08 -5.03 -10.51
N LYS A 147 15.88 -6.35 -10.61
CA LYS A 147 15.08 -6.96 -11.69
C LYS A 147 13.60 -6.64 -11.53
N VAL A 148 12.94 -6.21 -12.60
CA VAL A 148 11.52 -5.85 -12.60
C VAL A 148 10.78 -6.46 -13.79
N LYS A 149 9.51 -6.81 -13.61
CA LYS A 149 8.61 -7.07 -14.74
C LYS A 149 8.06 -5.72 -15.21
N LEU A 150 8.02 -5.51 -16.53
CA LEU A 150 7.50 -4.28 -17.13
C LEU A 150 6.20 -4.59 -17.86
N GLU A 151 5.11 -3.96 -17.43
CA GLU A 151 3.83 -3.93 -18.11
C GLU A 151 3.60 -2.52 -18.64
N ALA A 152 3.63 -2.36 -19.96
CA ALA A 152 3.58 -1.04 -20.58
C ALA A 152 2.38 -0.91 -21.52
N LEU A 153 1.59 0.15 -21.34
CA LEU A 153 0.58 0.57 -22.31
C LEU A 153 1.18 1.66 -23.20
N MET A 154 1.07 1.50 -24.51
CA MET A 154 1.60 2.48 -25.47
C MET A 154 0.53 3.52 -25.78
N ARG A 155 0.83 4.79 -25.55
CA ARG A 155 -0.04 5.93 -25.87
C ARG A 155 0.68 6.87 -26.85
N MET A 156 0.13 7.05 -28.04
CA MET A 156 0.71 7.95 -29.04
C MET A 156 0.24 9.39 -28.82
N ARG A 157 1.17 10.34 -28.88
CA ARG A 157 0.88 11.78 -28.87
C ARG A 157 1.23 12.33 -30.25
N PHE A 158 0.21 12.79 -30.97
CA PHE A 158 0.35 13.50 -32.25
C PHE A 158 0.53 15.00 -32.01
#